data_AF-A0A2D4ST95-F1
#
_entry.id   AF-A0A2D4ST95-F1
#
_cell.length_a   1.000
_cell.length_b   1.000
_cell.length_c   1.000
_cell.angle_alpha   90.00
_cell.angle_beta   90.00
_cell.angle_gamma   90.00
#
_symmetry.space_group_name_H-M   'P 1'
#
loop_
_entity.id
_entity.type
_entity.pdbx_description
1 polymer ?
#
loop_
_entity_poly.entity_id
_entity_poly.type
_entity_poly.pdbx_seq_one_letter_code
_entity_poly.pdbx_strand_id
1 'polypeptide(L)'
;MMREIRKREGASFFVQPFHHLDSLSILYAISHPALTPTSRGLLCLHLVGGLSNDLLVPHGQSVERWKERLSRALRGLSISISSDVLSFRPDNNDRENLVLDTLYRSITLCNRLSLTDIRLYLEQLFHTFRPHLFHVAEGLGFWAWYTLEEGRRYATLFDLEIRHQQRSKWNNKTIERGLSLLQESKTLSYEWGPQTLRASILAMKMQAASYEQSPWEDILRLQLILLSFDKSSEQLLAYIEALGHTKGPEYVLPIFQDRTCTDYRWIHAQAQLLKQLGRKKDALILYQHALHYAPELEQSVILNDMVDLQ
;
A
#
# COMPACT_ATOMS: atom_id res chain seq x y z
N MET A 1 7.74 -25.03 4.64
CA MET A 1 6.65 -24.03 4.59
C MET A 1 6.54 -23.29 3.25
N MET A 2 7.48 -22.41 2.82
CA MET A 2 7.41 -21.74 1.49
C MET A 2 7.55 -22.67 0.27
N ARG A 3 8.12 -23.88 0.45
CA ARG A 3 8.19 -24.94 -0.57
C ARG A 3 6.96 -25.86 -0.56
N GLU A 4 6.17 -25.90 0.51
CA GLU A 4 4.95 -26.71 0.58
C GLU A 4 3.77 -26.06 -0.15
N ILE A 5 3.67 -24.72 -0.14
CA ILE A 5 2.62 -23.99 -0.88
C ILE A 5 2.79 -24.17 -2.40
N ARG A 6 4.03 -24.29 -2.89
CA ARG A 6 4.34 -24.55 -4.31
C ARG A 6 4.04 -25.98 -4.77
N LYS A 7 3.81 -26.94 -3.87
CA LYS A 7 3.79 -28.37 -4.22
C LYS A 7 2.46 -29.09 -3.97
N ARG A 8 1.51 -28.51 -3.24
CA ARG A 8 0.36 -29.30 -2.79
C ARG A 8 -0.78 -29.47 -3.77
N GLU A 9 -0.99 -28.61 -4.77
CA GLU A 9 -2.08 -28.83 -5.74
C GLU A 9 -1.67 -28.33 -7.11
N GLY A 10 -1.74 -29.20 -8.12
CA GLY A 10 -1.46 -28.91 -9.53
C GLY A 10 -2.49 -28.00 -10.19
N ALA A 11 -2.93 -26.95 -9.50
CA ALA A 11 -3.83 -25.94 -9.99
C ALA A 11 -3.02 -24.70 -10.43
N SER A 12 -3.24 -24.27 -11.67
CA SER A 12 -2.75 -22.99 -12.17
C SER A 12 -3.33 -21.85 -11.31
N PHE A 13 -2.56 -21.33 -10.36
CA PHE A 13 -2.94 -20.21 -9.48
C PHE A 13 -3.14 -18.89 -10.22
N PHE A 14 -2.66 -18.82 -11.46
CA PHE A 14 -2.85 -17.71 -12.37
C PHE A 14 -3.99 -18.07 -13.32
N VAL A 15 -5.05 -17.25 -13.33
CA VAL A 15 -5.92 -17.17 -14.51
C VAL A 15 -5.09 -16.46 -15.58
N GLN A 16 -5.19 -16.89 -16.85
CA GLN A 16 -4.54 -16.10 -17.91
C GLN A 16 -4.99 -14.64 -17.76
N PRO A 17 -4.05 -13.68 -17.61
CA PRO A 17 -4.44 -12.28 -17.59
C PRO A 17 -5.22 -12.01 -18.87
N PHE A 18 -6.24 -11.15 -18.82
CA PHE A 18 -7.06 -10.85 -19.99
C PHE A 18 -6.18 -10.30 -21.12
N HIS A 19 -5.65 -11.18 -21.97
CA HIS A 19 -4.79 -10.84 -23.11
C HIS A 19 -5.58 -10.31 -24.30
N HIS A 20 -6.92 -10.38 -24.24
CA HIS A 20 -7.82 -10.04 -25.35
C HIS A 20 -8.50 -8.66 -25.22
N LEU A 21 -8.29 -7.92 -24.14
CA LEU A 21 -8.78 -6.55 -23.94
C LEU A 21 -7.61 -5.68 -23.46
N ASP A 22 -7.47 -4.45 -24.00
CA ASP A 22 -6.40 -3.52 -23.61
C ASP A 22 -6.34 -3.39 -22.08
N SER A 23 -5.24 -3.86 -21.47
CA SER A 23 -5.03 -3.81 -20.01
C SER A 23 -5.20 -2.39 -19.45
N LEU A 24 -4.94 -1.38 -20.29
CA LEU A 24 -5.18 0.05 -20.03
C LEU A 24 -6.67 0.38 -19.84
N SER A 25 -7.53 -0.14 -20.72
CA SER A 25 -8.98 0.08 -20.65
C SER A 25 -9.58 -0.53 -19.38
N ILE A 26 -9.11 -1.72 -19.01
CA ILE A 26 -9.47 -2.36 -17.73
C ILE A 26 -8.96 -1.53 -16.55
N LEU A 27 -7.69 -1.12 -16.58
CA LEU A 27 -7.07 -0.32 -15.53
C LEU A 27 -7.82 1.00 -15.30
N TYR A 28 -8.26 1.66 -16.37
CA TYR A 28 -9.10 2.85 -16.27
C TYR A 28 -10.48 2.55 -15.66
N ALA A 29 -11.14 1.47 -16.09
CA ALA A 29 -12.44 1.09 -15.55
C ALA A 29 -12.37 0.80 -14.04
N ILE A 30 -11.38 0.04 -13.59
CA ILE A 30 -11.22 -0.28 -12.16
C ILE A 30 -10.70 0.90 -11.33
N SER A 31 -10.20 1.96 -11.96
CA SER A 31 -9.77 3.18 -11.28
C SER A 31 -10.92 4.15 -10.98
N HIS A 32 -12.15 3.79 -11.36
CA HIS A 32 -13.32 4.66 -11.24
C HIS A 32 -13.57 5.13 -9.79
N PRO A 33 -13.93 6.42 -9.57
CA PRO A 33 -14.09 7.00 -8.24
C PRO A 33 -15.17 6.31 -7.39
N ALA A 34 -16.21 5.77 -8.03
CA ALA A 34 -17.28 5.02 -7.35
C ALA A 34 -16.80 3.73 -6.64
N LEU A 35 -15.63 3.21 -7.00
CA LEU A 35 -15.04 2.06 -6.33
C LEU A 35 -14.29 2.52 -5.08
N THR A 36 -14.44 1.77 -3.99
CA THR A 36 -13.68 2.05 -2.77
C THR A 36 -12.17 1.83 -3.02
N PRO A 37 -11.29 2.60 -2.35
CA PRO A 37 -9.85 2.49 -2.54
C PRO A 37 -9.32 1.04 -2.45
N THR A 38 -9.77 0.29 -1.44
CA THR A 38 -9.42 -1.13 -1.25
C THR A 38 -9.88 -1.99 -2.42
N SER A 39 -11.04 -1.71 -3.01
CA SER A 39 -11.58 -2.50 -4.11
C SER A 39 -10.81 -2.25 -5.42
N ARG A 40 -10.32 -1.03 -5.68
CA ARG A 40 -9.51 -0.73 -6.87
C ARG A 40 -8.24 -1.57 -6.92
N GLY A 41 -7.50 -1.61 -5.81
CA GLY A 41 -6.26 -2.40 -5.71
C GLY A 41 -6.53 -3.90 -5.90
N LEU A 42 -7.56 -4.44 -5.23
CA LEU A 42 -7.87 -5.87 -5.32
C LEU A 42 -8.42 -6.28 -6.70
N LEU A 43 -9.25 -5.43 -7.32
CA LEU A 43 -9.71 -5.66 -8.70
C LEU A 43 -8.56 -5.61 -9.70
N CYS A 44 -7.56 -4.75 -9.47
CA CYS A 44 -6.35 -4.70 -10.30
C CYS A 44 -5.57 -6.01 -10.18
N LEU A 45 -5.32 -6.50 -8.97
CA LEU A 45 -4.66 -7.80 -8.78
C LEU A 45 -5.44 -8.95 -9.44
N HIS A 46 -6.77 -8.92 -9.39
CA HIS A 46 -7.62 -9.95 -9.99
C HIS A 46 -7.64 -9.89 -11.53
N LEU A 47 -8.08 -8.76 -12.09
CA LEU A 47 -8.40 -8.61 -13.51
C LEU A 47 -7.18 -8.32 -14.37
N VAL A 48 -6.23 -7.58 -13.81
CA VAL A 48 -4.98 -7.23 -14.50
C VAL A 48 -3.89 -8.22 -14.10
N GLY A 49 -3.70 -8.46 -12.80
CA GLY A 49 -2.67 -9.37 -12.28
C GLY A 49 -2.98 -10.88 -12.40
N GLY A 50 -4.20 -11.27 -12.77
CA GLY A 50 -4.60 -12.67 -12.92
C GLY A 50 -4.69 -13.47 -11.61
N LEU A 51 -4.72 -12.79 -10.45
CA LEU A 51 -4.78 -13.46 -9.15
C LEU A 51 -6.14 -14.10 -8.91
N SER A 52 -6.16 -15.37 -8.52
CA SER A 52 -7.42 -16.06 -8.17
C SER A 52 -8.15 -15.38 -7.00
N ASN A 53 -9.47 -15.45 -7.02
CA ASN A 53 -10.34 -14.91 -5.96
C ASN A 53 -10.02 -15.49 -4.59
N ASP A 54 -9.63 -16.77 -4.52
CA ASP A 54 -9.41 -17.46 -3.25
C ASP A 54 -8.18 -16.93 -2.49
N LEU A 55 -7.23 -16.30 -3.21
CA LEU A 55 -6.05 -15.64 -2.64
C LEU A 55 -6.29 -14.15 -2.31
N LEU A 56 -7.40 -13.58 -2.77
CA LEU A 56 -7.76 -12.17 -2.57
C LEU A 56 -8.66 -11.94 -1.35
N VAL A 57 -9.21 -13.00 -0.78
CA VAL A 57 -10.14 -12.93 0.35
C VAL A 57 -9.36 -12.52 1.60
N PRO A 58 -9.66 -11.36 2.21
CA PRO A 58 -9.07 -11.00 3.50
C PRO A 58 -9.41 -12.06 4.54
N HIS A 59 -8.43 -12.48 5.35
CA HIS A 59 -8.63 -13.52 6.36
C HIS A 59 -9.76 -13.13 7.32
N GLY A 60 -10.66 -14.08 7.63
CA GLY A 60 -11.87 -13.84 8.42
C GLY A 60 -13.09 -13.32 7.63
N GLN A 61 -12.94 -13.03 6.32
CA GLN A 61 -14.08 -12.81 5.43
C GLN A 61 -14.40 -14.09 4.65
N SER A 62 -15.70 -14.34 4.42
CA SER A 62 -16.13 -15.48 3.60
C SER A 62 -15.79 -15.21 2.13
N VAL A 63 -15.31 -16.26 1.45
CA VAL A 63 -15.01 -16.25 0.01
C VAL A 63 -16.25 -15.82 -0.79
N GLU A 64 -17.43 -16.21 -0.32
CA GLU A 64 -18.74 -15.88 -0.89
C GLU A 64 -19.05 -14.39 -0.75
N ARG A 65 -18.88 -13.80 0.44
CA ARG A 65 -19.06 -12.35 0.64
C ARG A 65 -18.08 -11.53 -0.21
N TRP A 66 -16.87 -12.05 -0.38
CA TRP A 66 -15.84 -11.43 -1.22
C TRP A 66 -16.19 -11.51 -2.71
N LYS A 67 -16.58 -12.69 -3.20
CA LYS A 67 -17.10 -12.90 -4.57
C LYS A 67 -18.33 -12.04 -4.83
N GLU A 68 -19.23 -11.89 -3.87
CA GLU A 68 -20.38 -10.99 -3.96
C GLU A 68 -19.97 -9.52 -4.01
N ARG A 69 -18.96 -9.10 -3.24
CA ARG A 69 -18.45 -7.73 -3.24
C ARG A 69 -17.76 -7.40 -4.56
N LEU A 70 -16.93 -8.30 -5.09
CA LEU A 70 -16.35 -8.19 -6.42
C LEU A 70 -17.43 -8.19 -7.49
N SER A 71 -18.42 -9.08 -7.41
CA SER A 71 -19.55 -9.12 -8.34
C SER A 71 -20.42 -7.86 -8.26
N ARG A 72 -20.62 -7.27 -7.07
CA ARG A 72 -21.31 -5.99 -6.91
C ARG A 72 -20.50 -4.83 -7.48
N ALA A 73 -19.18 -4.82 -7.26
CA ALA A 73 -18.28 -3.82 -7.85
C ALA A 73 -18.26 -3.93 -9.38
N LEU A 74 -18.20 -5.16 -9.92
CA LEU A 74 -18.27 -5.47 -11.34
C LEU A 74 -19.64 -5.15 -11.93
N ARG A 75 -20.75 -5.40 -11.23
CA ARG A 75 -22.09 -4.98 -11.66
C ARG A 75 -22.26 -3.47 -11.65
N GLY A 76 -21.74 -2.78 -10.63
CA GLY A 76 -21.68 -1.32 -10.59
C GLY A 76 -20.85 -0.77 -11.74
N LEU A 77 -19.75 -1.45 -12.08
CA LEU A 77 -18.99 -1.19 -13.29
C LEU A 77 -19.83 -1.49 -14.53
N SER A 78 -20.52 -2.62 -14.71
CA SER A 78 -21.35 -2.89 -15.90
C SER A 78 -22.48 -1.87 -16.09
N ILE A 79 -23.09 -1.38 -15.00
CA ILE A 79 -24.10 -0.31 -15.02
C ILE A 79 -23.47 1.03 -15.43
N SER A 80 -22.25 1.31 -14.97
CA SER A 80 -21.50 2.51 -15.37
C SER A 80 -20.88 2.38 -16.77
N ILE A 81 -20.49 1.18 -17.19
CA ILE A 81 -19.79 0.88 -18.44
C ILE A 81 -20.74 0.93 -19.65
N SER A 82 -22.03 0.70 -19.43
CA SER A 82 -23.03 0.68 -20.50
C SER A 82 -23.45 2.06 -21.02
N SER A 83 -23.00 3.16 -20.42
CA SER A 83 -23.18 4.52 -20.98
C SER A 83 -22.14 5.54 -20.53
N ASP A 84 -21.57 5.38 -19.32
CA ASP A 84 -20.75 6.39 -18.65
C ASP A 84 -19.23 6.10 -18.65
N VAL A 85 -18.71 4.88 -18.67
CA VAL A 85 -17.24 4.66 -18.62
C VAL A 85 -16.51 5.08 -19.91
N LEU A 86 -17.21 5.11 -21.04
CA LEU A 86 -16.69 5.70 -22.29
C LEU A 86 -16.89 7.21 -22.36
N SER A 87 -17.73 7.80 -21.51
CA SER A 87 -18.10 9.22 -21.53
C SER A 87 -17.70 9.99 -20.25
N PHE A 88 -17.22 9.31 -19.20
CA PHE A 88 -16.60 9.87 -18.01
C PHE A 88 -15.25 10.46 -18.42
N ARG A 89 -15.28 11.75 -18.74
CA ARG A 89 -14.13 12.61 -18.97
C ARG A 89 -13.94 13.51 -17.74
N PRO A 90 -13.37 13.00 -16.63
CA PRO A 90 -12.68 13.90 -15.72
C PRO A 90 -11.56 14.58 -16.53
N ASP A 91 -11.09 15.76 -16.11
CA ASP A 91 -9.90 16.33 -16.75
C ASP A 91 -8.79 15.27 -16.80
N ASN A 92 -8.00 15.25 -17.89
CA ASN A 92 -7.04 14.17 -18.15
C ASN A 92 -6.16 13.86 -16.91
N ASN A 93 -5.78 14.90 -16.16
CA ASN A 93 -4.97 14.79 -14.94
C ASN A 93 -5.67 14.02 -13.80
N ASP A 94 -6.97 14.21 -13.57
CA ASP A 94 -7.70 13.53 -12.51
C ASP A 94 -7.86 12.03 -12.79
N ARG A 95 -8.02 11.68 -14.07
CA ARG A 95 -8.07 10.29 -14.53
C ARG A 95 -6.76 9.56 -14.27
N GLU A 96 -5.65 10.21 -14.59
CA GLU A 96 -4.30 9.69 -14.41
C GLU A 96 -3.99 9.51 -12.92
N ASN A 97 -4.34 10.47 -12.08
CA ASN A 97 -4.18 10.39 -10.64
C ASN A 97 -4.91 9.17 -10.03
N LEU A 98 -6.12 8.88 -10.51
CA LEU A 98 -6.87 7.69 -10.08
C LEU A 98 -6.19 6.38 -10.51
N VAL A 99 -5.62 6.33 -11.71
CA VAL A 99 -4.84 5.16 -12.18
C VAL A 99 -3.59 4.97 -11.34
N LEU A 100 -2.83 6.04 -11.09
CA LEU A 100 -1.64 6.00 -10.25
C LEU A 100 -2.00 5.58 -8.81
N ASP A 101 -3.13 6.03 -8.27
CA ASP A 101 -3.61 5.60 -6.95
C ASP A 101 -3.97 4.10 -6.94
N THR A 102 -4.63 3.61 -7.98
CA THR A 102 -4.92 2.17 -8.14
C THR A 102 -3.63 1.36 -8.20
N LEU A 103 -2.66 1.77 -9.01
CA LEU A 103 -1.36 1.10 -9.14
C LEU A 103 -0.59 1.11 -7.81
N TYR A 104 -0.56 2.25 -7.11
CA TYR A 104 0.04 2.37 -5.78
C TYR A 104 -0.53 1.32 -4.84
N ARG A 105 -1.86 1.25 -4.74
CA ARG A 105 -2.54 0.29 -3.84
C ARG A 105 -2.25 -1.15 -4.22
N SER A 106 -2.27 -1.47 -5.51
CA SER A 106 -1.97 -2.82 -6.01
C SER A 106 -0.55 -3.24 -5.67
N ILE A 107 0.44 -2.37 -5.88
CA ILE A 107 1.84 -2.65 -5.60
C ILE A 107 2.06 -2.77 -4.08
N THR A 108 1.46 -1.90 -3.27
CA THR A 108 1.53 -1.98 -1.81
C THR A 108 0.92 -3.29 -1.31
N LEU A 109 -0.20 -3.75 -1.88
CA LEU A 109 -0.79 -5.05 -1.58
C LEU A 109 0.13 -6.20 -2.02
N CYS A 110 0.74 -6.13 -3.21
CA CYS A 110 1.70 -7.14 -3.64
C CYS A 110 2.89 -7.26 -2.69
N ASN A 111 3.44 -6.14 -2.21
CA ASN A 111 4.56 -6.13 -1.26
C ASN A 111 4.16 -6.81 0.06
N ARG A 112 2.97 -6.51 0.58
CA ARG A 112 2.43 -7.12 1.80
C ARG A 112 2.21 -8.63 1.66
N LEU A 113 1.66 -9.04 0.52
CA LEU A 113 1.31 -10.44 0.25
C LEU A 113 2.47 -11.23 -0.38
N SER A 114 3.66 -10.61 -0.51
CA SER A 114 4.84 -11.21 -1.18
C SER A 114 4.58 -11.72 -2.61
N LEU A 115 3.65 -11.08 -3.34
CA LEU A 115 3.24 -11.44 -4.70
C LEU A 115 4.22 -10.87 -5.74
N THR A 116 5.43 -11.42 -5.76
CA THR A 116 6.53 -10.89 -6.58
C THR A 116 6.24 -10.95 -8.09
N ASP A 117 5.64 -12.05 -8.57
CA ASP A 117 5.37 -12.23 -10.01
C ASP A 117 4.35 -11.21 -10.53
N ILE A 118 3.26 -10.99 -9.79
CA ILE A 118 2.23 -10.00 -10.14
C ILE A 118 2.78 -8.58 -10.06
N ARG A 119 3.63 -8.30 -9.07
CA ARG A 119 4.30 -7.00 -8.97
C ARG A 119 5.15 -6.70 -10.20
N LEU A 120 5.96 -7.66 -10.65
CA LEU A 120 6.77 -7.50 -11.87
C LEU A 120 5.90 -7.30 -13.11
N TYR A 121 4.75 -7.97 -13.19
CA TYR A 121 3.79 -7.74 -14.28
C TYR A 121 3.20 -6.33 -14.26
N LEU A 122 2.78 -5.84 -13.08
CA LEU A 122 2.29 -4.47 -12.92
C LEU A 122 3.37 -3.42 -13.24
N GLU A 123 4.64 -3.71 -12.94
CA GLU A 123 5.78 -2.87 -13.33
C GLU A 123 5.95 -2.81 -14.86
N GLN A 124 5.87 -3.96 -15.54
CA GLN A 124 5.92 -4.01 -17.01
C GLN A 124 4.77 -3.20 -17.65
N LEU A 125 3.57 -3.31 -17.09
CA LEU A 125 2.43 -2.50 -17.51
C LEU A 125 2.69 -1.01 -17.28
N PHE A 126 3.17 -0.62 -16.10
CA PHE A 126 3.53 0.77 -15.82
C PHE A 126 4.58 1.30 -16.81
N HIS A 127 5.60 0.51 -17.14
CA HIS A 127 6.59 0.89 -18.14
C HIS A 127 6.01 1.06 -19.54
N THR A 128 4.99 0.28 -19.89
CA THR A 128 4.28 0.39 -21.17
C THR A 128 3.45 1.67 -21.23
N PHE A 129 2.82 2.05 -20.12
CA PHE A 129 2.00 3.26 -20.03
C PHE A 129 2.79 4.52 -19.69
N ARG A 130 4.07 4.35 -19.36
CA ARG A 130 4.99 5.42 -18.99
C ARG A 130 4.91 6.64 -19.92
N PRO A 131 4.95 6.51 -21.25
CA PRO A 131 4.91 7.68 -22.13
C PRO A 131 3.61 8.49 -22.01
N HIS A 132 2.51 7.86 -21.60
CA HIS A 132 1.21 8.51 -21.45
C HIS A 132 1.02 9.17 -20.08
N LEU A 133 1.65 8.62 -19.04
CA LEU A 133 1.48 9.06 -17.64
C LEU A 133 2.55 10.07 -17.17
N PHE A 134 3.64 10.22 -17.92
CA PHE A 134 4.83 10.96 -17.47
C PHE A 134 4.89 12.43 -17.81
N HIS A 135 3.93 12.93 -18.59
CA HIS A 135 3.86 14.36 -18.88
C HIS A 135 3.42 15.19 -17.67
N VAL A 136 3.01 14.54 -16.58
CA VAL A 136 2.53 15.16 -15.34
C VAL A 136 3.49 14.84 -14.19
N ALA A 137 3.73 15.83 -13.32
CA ALA A 137 4.62 15.71 -12.15
C ALA A 137 4.31 14.47 -11.28
N GLU A 138 3.04 14.08 -11.19
CA GLU A 138 2.57 12.92 -10.41
C GLU A 138 3.00 11.57 -10.98
N GLY A 139 3.13 11.43 -12.31
CA GLY A 139 3.65 10.21 -12.92
C GLY A 139 5.12 9.96 -12.55
N LEU A 140 5.92 11.03 -12.54
CA LEU A 140 7.30 11.00 -12.05
C LEU A 140 7.34 10.77 -10.53
N GLY A 141 6.44 11.40 -9.77
CA GLY A 141 6.30 11.17 -8.33
C GLY A 141 6.04 9.71 -8.00
N PHE A 142 5.10 9.08 -8.71
CA PHE A 142 4.81 7.65 -8.56
C PHE A 142 6.03 6.78 -8.91
N TRP A 143 6.74 7.09 -10.00
CA TRP A 143 7.91 6.31 -10.36
C TRP A 143 9.07 6.48 -9.38
N ALA A 144 9.24 7.68 -8.84
CA ALA A 144 10.18 7.93 -7.77
C ALA A 144 9.85 7.06 -6.54
N TRP A 145 8.58 7.08 -6.10
CA TRP A 145 8.10 6.23 -5.01
C TRP A 145 8.38 4.74 -5.31
N TYR A 146 7.99 4.25 -6.49
CA TYR A 146 8.22 2.86 -6.88
C TYR A 146 9.70 2.47 -6.89
N THR A 147 10.55 3.35 -7.41
CA THR A 147 11.99 3.11 -7.50
C THR A 147 12.61 3.06 -6.10
N LEU A 148 12.17 3.93 -5.18
CA LEU A 148 12.57 3.90 -3.77
C LEU A 148 12.14 2.60 -3.09
N GLU A 149 10.91 2.13 -3.33
CA GLU A 149 10.42 0.83 -2.88
C GLU A 149 11.29 -0.33 -3.40
N GLU A 150 11.68 -0.30 -4.67
CA GLU A 150 12.58 -1.31 -5.25
C GLU A 150 13.98 -1.27 -4.61
N GLY A 151 14.46 -0.08 -4.25
CA GLY A 151 15.72 0.10 -3.53
C GLY A 151 15.79 -0.67 -2.21
N ARG A 152 14.65 -0.91 -1.56
CA ARG A 152 14.54 -1.67 -0.29
C ARG A 152 13.96 -3.07 -0.44
N ARG A 153 13.72 -3.55 -1.68
CA ARG A 153 13.03 -4.84 -1.92
C ARG A 153 13.67 -6.01 -1.17
N TYR A 154 15.00 -6.12 -1.21
CA TYR A 154 15.69 -7.22 -0.53
C TYR A 154 15.54 -7.18 1.00
N ALA A 155 15.56 -5.99 1.61
CA ALA A 155 15.29 -5.85 3.04
C ALA A 155 13.83 -6.19 3.38
N THR A 156 12.91 -5.83 2.48
CA THR A 156 11.47 -6.08 2.61
C THR A 156 11.11 -7.57 2.65
N LEU A 157 11.95 -8.45 2.06
CA LEU A 157 11.78 -9.91 2.14
C LEU A 157 11.99 -10.46 3.56
N PHE A 158 12.73 -9.73 4.40
CA PHE A 158 12.99 -10.12 5.79
C PHE A 158 12.09 -9.37 6.75
N ASP A 159 11.94 -8.05 6.56
CA ASP A 159 11.11 -7.20 7.38
C ASP A 159 10.35 -6.18 6.52
N LEU A 160 9.02 -6.22 6.59
CA LEU A 160 8.16 -5.33 5.83
C LEU A 160 8.30 -3.87 6.31
N GLU A 161 8.47 -3.67 7.62
CA GLU A 161 8.52 -2.35 8.25
C GLU A 161 9.93 -1.74 8.16
N ILE A 162 10.00 -0.51 7.65
CA ILE A 162 11.27 0.22 7.45
C ILE A 162 12.09 0.33 8.75
N ARG A 163 11.43 0.42 9.91
CA ARG A 163 12.09 0.54 11.22
C ARG A 163 12.93 -0.68 11.61
N HIS A 164 12.59 -1.86 11.09
CA HIS A 164 13.30 -3.12 11.37
C HIS A 164 14.27 -3.50 10.26
N GLN A 165 14.22 -2.81 9.11
CA GLN A 165 15.04 -3.15 7.96
C GLN A 165 16.52 -2.86 8.19
N GLN A 166 17.34 -3.85 7.85
CA GLN A 166 18.78 -3.69 7.74
C GLN A 166 19.14 -2.86 6.51
N ARG A 167 19.47 -1.58 6.71
CA ARG A 167 19.75 -0.62 5.63
C ARG A 167 20.98 -0.96 4.80
N SER A 168 21.90 -1.77 5.31
CA SER A 168 23.03 -2.31 4.51
C SER A 168 22.58 -3.23 3.37
N LYS A 169 21.34 -3.75 3.41
CA LYS A 169 20.73 -4.55 2.33
C LYS A 169 20.02 -3.70 1.29
N TRP A 170 20.01 -2.37 1.43
CA TRP A 170 19.40 -1.47 0.46
C TRP A 170 20.31 -1.27 -0.74
N ASN A 171 19.69 -1.13 -1.91
CA ASN A 171 20.39 -0.81 -3.15
C ASN A 171 20.50 0.70 -3.31
N ASN A 172 21.62 1.26 -2.85
CA ASN A 172 21.86 2.71 -2.89
C ASN A 172 21.79 3.29 -4.29
N LYS A 173 22.25 2.56 -5.33
CA LYS A 173 22.17 3.02 -6.72
C LYS A 173 20.72 3.18 -7.19
N THR A 174 19.84 2.26 -6.80
CA THR A 174 18.41 2.36 -7.09
C THR A 174 17.78 3.50 -6.29
N ILE A 175 18.16 3.69 -5.03
CA ILE A 175 17.68 4.79 -4.19
C ILE A 175 18.05 6.15 -4.80
N GLU A 176 19.31 6.35 -5.17
CA GLU A 176 19.79 7.57 -5.83
C GLU A 176 18.99 7.88 -7.10
N ARG A 177 18.67 6.85 -7.90
CA ARG A 177 17.79 7.01 -9.06
C ARG A 177 16.39 7.47 -8.67
N GLY A 178 15.80 6.87 -7.64
CA GLY A 178 14.49 7.28 -7.12
C GLY A 178 14.48 8.72 -6.60
N LEU A 179 15.55 9.15 -5.92
CA LEU A 179 15.72 10.52 -5.45
C LEU A 179 15.84 11.52 -6.61
N SER A 180 16.56 11.17 -7.67
CA SER A 180 16.67 12.00 -8.87
C SER A 180 15.32 12.20 -9.56
N LEU A 181 14.54 11.12 -9.73
CA LEU A 181 13.17 11.19 -10.25
C LEU A 181 12.24 12.04 -9.38
N LEU A 182 12.39 11.94 -8.06
CA LEU A 182 11.62 12.77 -7.13
C LEU A 182 11.97 14.25 -7.29
N GLN A 183 13.25 14.57 -7.47
CA GLN A 183 13.68 15.94 -7.70
C GLN A 183 13.08 16.48 -9.00
N GLU A 184 13.11 15.71 -10.09
CA GLU A 184 12.50 16.07 -11.37
C GLU A 184 10.99 16.33 -11.23
N SER A 185 10.27 15.43 -10.55
CA SER A 185 8.85 15.60 -10.23
C SER A 185 8.56 16.92 -9.51
N LYS A 186 9.36 17.26 -8.49
CA LYS A 186 9.23 18.50 -7.71
C LYS A 186 9.57 19.76 -8.51
N THR A 187 10.43 19.66 -9.52
CA THR A 187 10.77 20.80 -10.39
C THR A 187 9.69 21.08 -11.43
N LEU A 188 8.88 20.09 -11.81
CA LEU A 188 7.82 20.25 -12.79
C LEU A 188 6.56 20.90 -12.22
N SER A 189 6.31 20.80 -10.92
CA SER A 189 5.16 21.41 -10.25
C SER A 189 5.47 21.80 -8.80
N TYR A 190 5.03 22.99 -8.40
CA TYR A 190 5.02 23.43 -7.00
C TYR A 190 3.80 22.93 -6.22
N GLU A 191 2.75 22.47 -6.92
CA GLU A 191 1.59 21.81 -6.33
C GLU A 191 1.84 20.29 -6.36
N TRP A 192 2.26 19.74 -5.21
CA TRP A 192 2.55 18.31 -5.09
C TRP A 192 1.27 17.52 -4.85
N GLY A 193 0.99 16.57 -5.73
CA GLY A 193 -0.11 15.63 -5.55
C GLY A 193 0.27 14.42 -4.68
N PRO A 194 -0.66 13.46 -4.51
CA PRO A 194 -0.52 12.36 -3.57
C PRO A 194 0.71 11.47 -3.84
N GLN A 195 1.10 11.25 -5.09
CA GLN A 195 2.22 10.39 -5.45
C GLN A 195 3.56 11.06 -5.14
N THR A 196 3.70 12.35 -5.45
CA THR A 196 4.89 13.14 -5.11
C THR A 196 5.05 13.27 -3.59
N LEU A 197 3.94 13.42 -2.85
CA LEU A 197 3.93 13.40 -1.39
C LEU A 197 4.37 12.05 -0.82
N ARG A 198 3.80 10.94 -1.30
CA ARG A 198 4.19 9.57 -0.89
C ARG A 198 5.68 9.32 -1.15
N ALA A 199 6.18 9.70 -2.32
CA ALA A 199 7.60 9.58 -2.67
C ALA A 199 8.48 10.42 -1.74
N SER A 200 8.06 11.65 -1.42
CA SER A 200 8.80 12.55 -0.53
C SER A 200 8.90 12.00 0.90
N ILE A 201 7.80 11.49 1.44
CA ILE A 201 7.76 10.89 2.78
C ILE A 201 8.68 9.66 2.84
N LEU A 202 8.61 8.78 1.84
CA LEU A 202 9.48 7.61 1.77
C LEU A 202 10.96 8.02 1.62
N ALA A 203 11.27 8.98 0.76
CA ALA A 203 12.60 9.51 0.57
C ALA A 203 13.20 10.08 1.86
N MET A 204 12.40 10.78 2.68
CA MET A 204 12.84 11.30 3.98
C MET A 204 13.21 10.17 4.94
N LYS A 205 12.36 9.13 5.04
CA LYS A 205 12.64 7.95 5.88
C LYS A 205 13.91 7.19 5.41
N MET A 206 14.17 7.17 4.11
CA MET A 206 15.30 6.45 3.53
C MET A 206 16.63 7.22 3.59
N GLN A 207 16.59 8.55 3.58
CA GLN A 207 17.81 9.38 3.68
C GLN A 207 18.26 9.62 5.13
N ALA A 208 17.37 9.44 6.11
CA ALA A 208 17.70 9.55 7.52
C ALA A 208 18.76 8.51 7.92
N ALA A 209 19.60 8.80 8.91
CA ALA A 209 20.65 7.88 9.37
C ALA A 209 20.12 6.68 10.19
N SER A 210 19.03 6.88 10.94
CA SER A 210 18.20 5.79 11.52
C SER A 210 16.71 6.05 11.28
N TYR A 211 15.83 5.13 11.70
CA TYR A 211 14.38 5.37 11.62
C TYR A 211 13.95 6.49 12.56
N GLU A 212 14.47 6.44 13.78
CA GLU A 212 14.23 7.37 14.88
C GLU A 212 14.70 8.78 14.52
N GLN A 213 15.78 8.90 13.74
CA GLN A 213 16.36 10.16 13.27
C GLN A 213 15.71 10.70 11.99
N SER A 214 14.60 10.13 11.54
CA SER A 214 13.85 10.71 10.41
C SER A 214 13.36 12.13 10.76
N PRO A 215 13.22 13.04 9.78
CA PRO A 215 12.70 14.39 10.01
C PRO A 215 11.18 14.33 10.26
N TRP A 216 10.79 13.85 11.44
CA TRP A 216 9.41 13.52 11.78
C TRP A 216 8.47 14.70 11.74
N GLU A 217 8.93 15.90 12.06
CA GLU A 217 8.13 17.13 11.94
C GLU A 217 7.76 17.43 10.48
N ASP A 218 8.70 17.23 9.54
CA ASP A 218 8.44 17.43 8.11
C ASP A 218 7.56 16.32 7.54
N ILE A 219 7.83 15.06 7.94
CA ILE A 219 7.00 13.91 7.58
C ILE A 219 5.56 14.13 8.05
N LEU A 220 5.36 14.61 9.28
CA LEU A 220 4.03 14.90 9.84
C LEU A 220 3.29 15.95 9.00
N ARG A 221 3.96 17.03 8.59
CA ARG A 221 3.37 18.07 7.72
C ARG A 221 2.96 17.49 6.36
N LEU A 222 3.84 16.73 5.72
CA LEU A 222 3.53 16.11 4.43
C LEU A 222 2.41 15.07 4.53
N GLN A 223 2.37 14.30 5.62
CA GLN A 223 1.34 13.29 5.86
C GLN A 223 -0.02 13.94 6.12
N LEU A 224 -0.06 15.10 6.81
CA LEU A 224 -1.28 15.88 6.98
C LEU A 224 -1.83 16.38 5.64
N ILE A 225 -0.96 16.84 4.73
CA ILE A 225 -1.35 17.22 3.37
C ILE A 225 -1.84 15.98 2.61
N LEU A 226 -1.13 14.85 2.68
CA LEU A 226 -1.55 13.62 2.00
C LEU A 226 -2.94 13.12 2.45
N LEU A 227 -3.29 13.32 3.72
CA LEU A 227 -4.62 13.00 4.26
C LEU A 227 -5.75 13.82 3.63
N SER A 228 -5.49 14.99 3.03
CA SER A 228 -6.53 15.71 2.28
C SER A 228 -6.90 15.00 0.98
N PHE A 229 -5.99 14.20 0.42
CA PHE A 229 -6.20 13.40 -0.79
C PHE A 229 -6.66 11.97 -0.49
N ASP A 230 -6.10 11.34 0.56
CA ASP A 230 -6.33 9.93 0.88
C ASP A 230 -6.61 9.75 2.36
N LYS A 231 -7.90 9.55 2.70
CA LYS A 231 -8.37 9.32 4.07
C LYS A 231 -8.43 7.84 4.47
N SER A 232 -7.69 6.98 3.77
CA SER A 232 -7.64 5.56 4.13
C SER A 232 -7.02 5.32 5.50
N SER A 233 -7.42 4.23 6.17
CA SER A 233 -6.88 3.83 7.48
C SER A 233 -5.35 3.74 7.47
N GLU A 234 -4.76 3.33 6.35
CA GLU A 234 -3.31 3.27 6.16
C GLU A 234 -2.64 4.65 6.30
N GLN A 235 -3.18 5.67 5.64
CA GLN A 235 -2.62 7.03 5.72
C GLN A 235 -2.91 7.67 7.07
N LEU A 236 -4.03 7.33 7.71
CA LEU A 236 -4.34 7.80 9.05
C LEU A 236 -3.37 7.20 10.09
N LEU A 237 -3.06 5.91 9.99
CA LEU A 237 -2.06 5.27 10.87
C LEU A 237 -0.67 5.86 10.65
N ALA A 238 -0.25 6.10 9.40
CA ALA A 238 1.01 6.76 9.11
C ALA A 238 1.09 8.20 9.67
N TYR A 239 -0.03 8.93 9.67
CA TYR A 239 -0.14 10.23 10.34
C TYR A 239 0.02 10.13 11.84
N ILE A 240 -0.68 9.19 12.47
CA ILE A 240 -0.61 8.97 13.92
C ILE A 240 0.80 8.55 14.34
N GLU A 241 1.47 7.72 13.53
CA GLU A 241 2.88 7.37 13.73
C GLU A 241 3.78 8.62 13.74
N ALA A 242 3.70 9.44 12.69
CA ALA A 242 4.51 10.67 12.60
C ALA A 242 4.22 11.64 13.76
N LEU A 243 2.95 11.72 14.18
CA LEU A 243 2.52 12.52 15.32
C LEU A 243 3.09 11.97 16.63
N GLY A 244 3.11 10.64 16.81
CA GLY A 244 3.70 9.97 17.97
C GLY A 244 5.21 10.21 18.08
N HIS A 245 5.93 10.18 16.96
CA HIS A 245 7.35 10.54 16.93
C HIS A 245 7.62 12.03 17.24
N THR A 246 6.66 12.92 16.95
CA THR A 246 6.81 14.36 17.16
C THR A 246 6.36 14.82 18.55
N LYS A 247 5.28 14.24 19.08
CA LYS A 247 4.61 14.67 20.33
C LYS A 247 4.72 13.67 21.47
N GLY A 248 5.23 12.48 21.20
CA GLY A 248 5.32 11.39 22.16
C GLY A 248 4.14 10.42 22.08
N PRO A 249 4.35 9.15 22.45
CA PRO A 249 3.33 8.11 22.41
C PRO A 249 2.13 8.39 23.34
N GLU A 250 2.32 9.11 24.44
CA GLU A 250 1.23 9.51 25.36
C GLU A 250 0.20 10.41 24.68
N TYR A 251 0.65 11.26 23.75
CA TYR A 251 -0.21 12.21 23.04
C TYR A 251 -1.17 11.52 22.08
N VAL A 252 -0.71 10.45 21.44
CA VAL A 252 -1.46 9.75 20.38
C VAL A 252 -2.27 8.56 20.87
N LEU A 253 -1.90 7.94 22.00
CA LEU A 253 -2.63 6.79 22.54
C LEU A 253 -4.15 7.04 22.73
N PRO A 254 -4.62 8.23 23.16
CA PRO A 254 -6.05 8.52 23.27
C PRO A 254 -6.82 8.41 21.94
N ILE A 255 -6.17 8.54 20.79
CA ILE A 255 -6.80 8.42 19.46
C ILE A 255 -7.33 6.99 19.26
N PHE A 256 -6.72 5.99 19.88
CA PHE A 256 -7.06 4.57 19.73
C PHE A 256 -8.15 4.06 20.70
N GLN A 257 -8.88 4.96 21.38
CA GLN A 257 -9.81 4.56 22.45
C GLN A 257 -11.07 3.80 21.99
N ASP A 258 -11.30 3.66 20.68
CA ASP A 258 -12.39 2.82 20.17
C ASP A 258 -12.07 1.32 20.32
N ARG A 259 -12.67 0.69 21.33
CA ARG A 259 -12.51 -0.73 21.65
C ARG A 259 -13.27 -1.68 20.72
N THR A 260 -14.09 -1.16 19.80
CA THR A 260 -14.86 -1.97 18.85
C THR A 260 -14.18 -2.16 17.50
N CYS A 261 -12.98 -1.59 17.33
CA CYS A 261 -12.22 -1.69 16.10
C CYS A 261 -11.80 -3.14 15.81
N THR A 262 -12.20 -3.67 14.65
CA THR A 262 -11.75 -4.98 14.13
C THR A 262 -10.62 -4.85 13.11
N ASP A 263 -10.11 -3.65 12.87
CA ASP A 263 -8.94 -3.44 12.00
C ASP A 263 -7.69 -3.84 12.79
N TYR A 264 -7.12 -5.01 12.45
CA TYR A 264 -5.93 -5.52 13.13
C TYR A 264 -4.76 -4.53 13.08
N ARG A 265 -4.66 -3.67 12.05
CA ARG A 265 -3.59 -2.67 11.95
C ARG A 265 -3.75 -1.58 12.99
N TRP A 266 -4.99 -1.18 13.25
CA TRP A 266 -5.32 -0.23 14.30
C TRP A 266 -5.01 -0.79 15.68
N ILE A 267 -5.40 -2.04 15.92
CA ILE A 267 -5.11 -2.76 17.17
C ILE A 267 -3.59 -2.94 17.35
N HIS A 268 -2.88 -3.31 16.28
CA HIS A 268 -1.43 -3.52 16.27
C HIS A 268 -0.68 -2.22 16.59
N ALA A 269 -1.06 -1.10 15.95
CA ALA A 269 -0.47 0.21 16.25
C ALA A 269 -0.71 0.66 17.70
N GLN A 270 -1.90 0.40 18.25
CA GLN A 270 -2.18 0.66 19.66
C GLN A 270 -1.27 -0.19 20.58
N ALA A 271 -1.07 -1.46 20.25
CA ALA A 271 -0.17 -2.36 20.99
C ALA A 271 1.28 -1.86 20.98
N GLN A 272 1.75 -1.36 19.83
CA GLN A 272 3.08 -0.77 19.67
C GLN A 272 3.27 0.46 20.56
N LEU A 273 2.30 1.37 20.61
CA LEU A 273 2.35 2.55 21.49
C LEU A 273 2.38 2.15 22.97
N LEU A 274 1.57 1.17 23.38
CA LEU A 274 1.59 0.65 24.76
C LEU A 274 2.94 0.00 25.10
N LYS A 275 3.56 -0.73 24.16
CA LYS A 275 4.91 -1.28 24.31
C LYS A 275 5.94 -0.16 24.52
N GLN A 276 5.89 0.91 23.72
CA GLN A 276 6.78 2.07 23.86
C GLN A 276 6.64 2.76 25.22
N LEU A 277 5.43 2.81 25.78
CA LEU A 277 5.12 3.35 27.11
C LEU A 277 5.48 2.39 28.27
N GLY A 278 6.07 1.22 27.99
CA GLY A 278 6.40 0.22 29.00
C GLY A 278 5.19 -0.57 29.54
N ARG A 279 3.99 -0.35 28.99
CA ARG A 279 2.75 -1.06 29.35
C ARG A 279 2.68 -2.44 28.69
N LYS A 280 3.69 -3.26 28.96
CA LYS A 280 3.93 -4.56 28.29
C LYS A 280 2.74 -5.52 28.35
N LYS A 281 2.07 -5.61 29.50
CA LYS A 281 0.90 -6.51 29.70
C LYS A 281 -0.28 -6.12 28.80
N ASP A 282 -0.60 -4.83 28.77
CA ASP A 282 -1.69 -4.31 27.94
C ASP A 282 -1.35 -4.45 26.45
N ALA A 283 -0.09 -4.18 26.08
CA ALA A 283 0.41 -4.38 24.73
C ALA A 283 0.26 -5.85 24.29
N LEU A 284 0.63 -6.81 25.14
CA LEU A 284 0.52 -8.24 24.83
C LEU A 284 -0.91 -8.67 24.53
N ILE A 285 -1.89 -8.19 25.32
CA ILE A 285 -3.32 -8.46 25.10
C ILE A 285 -3.75 -7.94 23.72
N LEU A 286 -3.34 -6.72 23.36
CA LEU A 286 -3.68 -6.15 22.07
C LEU A 286 -2.96 -6.84 20.90
N TYR A 287 -1.71 -7.27 21.06
CA TYR A 287 -1.04 -8.07 20.02
C TYR A 287 -1.77 -9.40 19.78
N GLN A 288 -2.21 -10.08 20.84
CA GLN A 288 -3.04 -11.30 20.71
C GLN A 288 -4.37 -11.02 20.00
N HIS A 289 -5.01 -9.89 20.31
CA HIS A 289 -6.23 -9.46 19.65
C HIS A 289 -6.00 -9.11 18.16
N ALA A 290 -4.88 -8.46 17.83
CA ALA A 290 -4.49 -8.18 16.46
C ALA A 290 -4.24 -9.47 15.67
N LEU A 291 -3.55 -10.46 16.26
CA LEU A 291 -3.33 -11.77 15.63
C LEU A 291 -4.63 -12.48 15.26
N HIS A 292 -5.70 -12.32 16.06
CA HIS A 292 -7.00 -12.92 15.76
C HIS A 292 -7.60 -12.43 14.44
N TYR A 293 -7.38 -11.16 14.08
CA TYR A 293 -7.91 -10.54 12.86
C TYR A 293 -6.89 -10.42 11.73
N ALA A 294 -5.59 -10.62 12.01
CA ALA A 294 -4.53 -10.47 11.03
C ALA A 294 -4.48 -11.67 10.06
N PRO A 295 -4.29 -11.43 8.75
CA PRO A 295 -4.03 -12.51 7.80
C PRO A 295 -2.70 -13.20 8.09
N GLU A 296 -2.59 -14.51 7.82
CA GLU A 296 -1.41 -15.33 8.12
C GLU A 296 -0.09 -14.69 7.64
N LEU A 297 -0.11 -14.07 6.45
CA LEU A 297 1.05 -13.40 5.86
C LEU A 297 1.51 -12.15 6.62
N GLU A 298 0.65 -11.50 7.42
CA GLU A 298 0.99 -10.34 8.24
C GLU A 298 1.16 -10.68 9.73
N GLN A 299 0.84 -11.91 10.15
CA GLN A 299 1.03 -12.33 11.55
C GLN A 299 2.51 -12.35 11.96
N SER A 300 3.44 -12.60 11.02
CA SER A 300 4.88 -12.60 11.30
C SER A 300 5.38 -11.26 11.85
N VAL A 301 4.84 -10.14 11.34
CA VAL A 301 5.19 -8.79 11.81
C VAL A 301 4.74 -8.60 13.26
N ILE A 302 3.50 -9.00 13.56
CA ILE A 302 2.94 -8.92 14.92
C ILE A 302 3.73 -9.81 15.88
N LEU A 303 4.06 -11.04 15.45
CA LEU A 303 4.82 -11.99 16.27
C LEU A 303 6.22 -11.47 16.57
N ASN A 304 6.92 -10.87 15.59
CA ASN A 304 8.24 -10.27 15.81
C ASN A 304 8.19 -9.17 16.89
N ASP A 305 7.16 -8.33 16.88
CA ASP A 305 6.97 -7.29 17.90
C ASP A 305 6.67 -7.84 19.31
N MET A 306 6.11 -9.06 19.41
CA MET A 306 5.82 -9.72 20.68
C MET A 306 7.06 -10.35 21.33
N VAL A 307 8.12 -10.67 20.57
CA VAL A 307 9.30 -11.38 21.09
C VAL A 307 9.96 -10.59 22.25
N ASP A 308 10.00 -9.26 22.18
CA ASP A 308 10.61 -8.42 23.23
C ASP A 308 9.73 -8.18 24.46
N LEU A 309 8.53 -8.75 24.49
CA LEU A 309 7.55 -8.60 25.57
C LEU A 309 7.50 -9.80 26.52
N GLN A 310 8.14 -10.91 26.17
CA GLN A 310 8.34 -12.08 27.04
C GLN A 310 9.48 -11.83 28.02
#